data_AF-A0A7S4KRC1-F1
#
_entry.id   AF-A0A7S4KRC1-F1
#
_cell.length_a   1.000
_cell.length_b   1.000
_cell.length_c   1.000
_cell.angle_alpha   90.00
_cell.angle_beta   90.00
_cell.angle_gamma   90.00
#
_symmetry.space_group_name_H-M   'P 1'
#
loop_
_entity.id
_entity.type
_entity.pdbx_description
1 polymer ?
#
loop_
_entity_poly.entity_id
_entity_poly.type
_entity_poly.pdbx_seq_one_letter_code
_entity_poly.pdbx_strand_id
1 'polypeptide(L)'
;RLDLLWRHLGAKKMHFEAAQKLLEIAVLATPAISLEKKFGYLSKAKIHAETSVGSEDYSNSSELLSGLRDRIRVANVQQAIFRALESLKEKTQKRVDRNEREAADKRKKLDDLEERLHELNTNLYSVSDLYNIYARPFKLYECQLMIFECSNYDDLKLIEKVWEKILGKKQIEDFVFETVSELGKRFYPSDLVFPLRLICQKLHEKRFLPAKVVNVMIDDVQVPYHVLFFDVYHLFLSRNRQFNLQQQDVYDATDVLLQRWAEGVRSGNASIRDREASVLRKVVECLRALSAQEYFGNFLQEFEDLVNLTHIHRPYLK
;
A
#
# COMPACT_ATOMS: atom_id res chain seq x y z
N ARG A 1 29.21 -26.94 2.37
CA ARG A 1 29.32 -27.47 3.75
C ARG A 1 28.32 -26.82 4.72
N LEU A 2 28.04 -25.51 4.61
CA LEU A 2 27.08 -24.79 5.48
C LEU A 2 25.60 -25.22 5.28
N ASP A 3 25.20 -25.54 4.06
CA ASP A 3 23.83 -25.99 3.72
C ASP A 3 23.39 -27.32 4.38
N LEU A 4 24.34 -28.16 4.79
CA LEU A 4 24.04 -29.44 5.45
C LEU A 4 23.91 -29.28 6.96
N LEU A 5 24.55 -28.24 7.53
CA LEU A 5 24.61 -28.06 8.98
C LEU A 5 23.25 -27.66 9.56
N TRP A 6 22.53 -26.72 8.93
CA TRP A 6 21.21 -26.31 9.41
C TRP A 6 20.18 -27.45 9.34
N ARG A 7 20.27 -28.32 8.32
CA ARG A 7 19.41 -29.51 8.20
C ARG A 7 19.65 -30.50 9.34
N HIS A 8 20.93 -30.72 9.68
CA HIS A 8 21.31 -31.57 10.80
C HIS A 8 20.85 -31.01 12.15
N LEU A 9 21.01 -29.70 12.36
CA LEU A 9 20.52 -29.01 13.57
C LEU A 9 18.99 -29.11 13.68
N GLY A 10 18.28 -28.89 12.57
CA GLY A 10 16.82 -29.08 12.50
C GLY A 10 16.39 -30.50 12.86
N ALA A 11 17.09 -31.52 12.35
CA ALA A 11 16.83 -32.92 12.69
C ALA A 11 17.05 -33.24 14.18
N LYS A 12 17.98 -32.53 14.84
CA LYS A 12 18.23 -32.62 16.28
C LYS A 12 17.31 -31.77 17.16
N LYS A 13 16.31 -31.10 16.57
CA LYS A 13 15.40 -30.14 17.25
C LYS A 13 16.11 -28.91 17.85
N MET A 14 17.34 -28.63 17.39
CA MET A 14 18.12 -27.44 17.74
C MET A 14 17.71 -26.28 16.84
N HIS A 15 16.50 -25.76 17.05
CA HIS A 15 15.86 -24.83 16.11
C HIS A 15 16.44 -23.42 16.18
N PHE A 16 16.86 -22.96 17.36
CA PHE A 16 17.48 -21.65 17.52
C PHE A 16 18.81 -21.58 16.75
N GLU A 17 19.66 -22.59 16.91
CA GLU A 17 20.96 -22.70 16.24
C GLU A 17 20.80 -22.91 14.73
N ALA A 18 19.79 -23.66 14.29
CA ALA A 18 19.45 -23.79 12.88
C ALA A 18 19.06 -22.43 12.27
N ALA A 19 18.26 -21.64 12.98
CA ALA A 19 17.86 -20.30 12.56
C ALA A 19 19.05 -19.33 12.47
N GLN A 20 19.92 -19.32 13.49
CA GLN A 20 21.16 -18.55 13.46
C GLN A 20 22.03 -18.93 12.27
N LYS A 21 22.19 -20.23 12.00
CA LYS A 21 23.03 -20.68 10.89
C LYS A 21 22.47 -20.29 9.53
N LEU A 22 21.16 -20.36 9.36
CA LEU A 22 20.48 -19.91 8.15
C LEU A 22 20.60 -18.39 7.96
N LEU A 23 20.52 -17.61 9.04
CA LEU A 23 20.75 -16.17 8.99
C LEU A 23 22.19 -15.83 8.57
N GLU A 24 23.19 -16.50 9.14
CA GLU A 24 24.59 -16.35 8.72
C GLU A 24 24.73 -16.59 7.21
N ILE A 25 24.17 -17.69 6.69
CA ILE A 25 24.23 -18.01 5.26
C ILE A 25 23.57 -16.94 4.40
N ALA A 26 22.41 -16.41 4.82
CA ALA A 26 21.70 -15.38 4.07
C ALA A 26 22.47 -14.06 3.96
N VAL A 27 23.20 -13.68 5.01
CA VAL A 27 23.91 -12.40 5.10
C VAL A 27 25.27 -12.43 4.38
N LEU A 28 25.85 -13.61 4.11
CA LEU A 28 27.11 -13.72 3.38
C LEU A 28 27.04 -13.01 2.02
N ALA A 29 27.85 -11.96 1.85
CA ALA A 29 28.04 -11.29 0.56
C ALA A 29 28.84 -12.20 -0.38
N THR A 30 28.14 -12.95 -1.23
CA THR A 30 28.77 -13.87 -2.18
C THR A 30 27.93 -14.00 -3.44
N PRO A 31 28.55 -14.01 -4.63
CA PRO A 31 27.84 -14.23 -5.89
C PRO A 31 27.26 -15.65 -6.01
N ALA A 32 27.70 -16.59 -5.16
CA ALA A 32 27.19 -17.97 -5.17
C ALA A 32 25.74 -18.09 -4.68
N ILE A 33 25.23 -17.09 -3.95
CA ILE A 33 23.90 -17.10 -3.36
C ILE A 33 23.12 -15.89 -3.85
N SER A 34 22.16 -16.11 -4.76
CA SER A 34 21.26 -15.07 -5.26
C SER A 34 20.35 -14.50 -4.17
N LEU A 35 19.80 -13.32 -4.40
CA LEU A 35 18.84 -12.65 -3.52
C LEU A 35 17.63 -13.55 -3.22
N GLU A 36 17.13 -14.28 -4.22
CA GLU A 36 16.04 -15.23 -4.05
C GLU A 36 16.41 -16.37 -3.08
N LYS A 37 17.63 -16.94 -3.21
CA LYS A 37 18.11 -17.96 -2.27
C LYS A 37 18.28 -17.38 -0.87
N LYS A 38 18.83 -16.17 -0.74
CA LYS A 38 18.96 -15.45 0.54
C LYS A 38 17.60 -15.26 1.21
N PHE A 39 16.60 -14.82 0.45
CA PHE A 39 15.22 -14.72 0.91
C PHE A 39 14.66 -16.07 1.38
N GLY A 40 14.93 -17.15 0.63
CA GLY A 40 14.57 -18.51 1.01
C GLY A 40 15.22 -18.96 2.32
N TYR A 41 16.49 -18.60 2.56
CA TYR A 41 17.17 -18.89 3.82
C TYR A 41 16.61 -18.06 4.99
N LEU A 42 16.33 -16.77 4.80
CA LEU A 42 15.69 -15.93 5.82
C LEU A 42 14.29 -16.48 6.19
N SER A 43 13.50 -16.89 5.21
CA SER A 43 12.18 -17.48 5.44
C SER A 43 12.26 -18.79 6.23
N LYS A 44 13.23 -19.66 5.91
CA LYS A 44 13.48 -20.89 6.67
C LYS A 44 13.97 -20.59 8.09
N ALA A 45 14.86 -19.61 8.24
CA ALA A 45 15.33 -19.17 9.55
C ALA A 45 14.18 -18.70 10.44
N LYS A 46 13.23 -17.94 9.87
CA LYS A 46 12.02 -17.49 10.58
C LYS A 46 11.21 -18.68 11.10
N ILE A 47 10.93 -19.69 10.28
CA ILE A 47 10.17 -20.88 10.69
C ILE A 47 10.84 -21.60 11.87
N HIS A 48 12.16 -21.77 11.81
CA HIS A 48 12.92 -22.35 12.91
C HIS A 48 12.88 -21.47 14.17
N ALA A 49 13.06 -20.16 14.03
CA ALA A 49 12.97 -19.21 15.15
C ALA A 49 11.58 -19.22 15.81
N GLU A 50 10.50 -19.29 15.04
CA GLU A 50 9.12 -19.41 15.56
C GLU A 50 8.93 -20.71 16.35
N THR A 51 9.58 -21.79 15.92
CA THR A 51 9.52 -23.08 16.61
C THR A 51 10.30 -23.07 17.93
N SER A 52 11.39 -22.29 18.04
CA SER A 52 12.19 -22.17 19.27
C SER A 52 11.59 -21.23 20.33
N VAL A 53 10.61 -20.39 20.01
CA VAL A 53 9.97 -19.49 21.00
C VAL A 53 9.24 -20.27 22.12
N GLY A 54 9.09 -21.60 22.02
CA GLY A 54 8.54 -22.44 23.09
C GLY A 54 9.54 -23.05 24.08
N SER A 55 10.85 -22.76 23.97
CA SER A 55 11.91 -23.37 24.81
C SER A 55 12.50 -22.41 25.86
N GLU A 56 13.45 -22.90 26.68
CA GLU A 56 14.12 -22.17 27.77
C GLU A 56 14.79 -20.85 27.31
N ASP A 57 15.13 -20.72 26.02
CA ASP A 57 15.76 -19.54 25.39
C ASP A 57 14.76 -18.56 24.75
N TYR A 58 13.61 -18.33 25.41
CA TYR A 58 12.52 -17.49 24.89
C TYR A 58 12.98 -16.08 24.46
N SER A 59 13.74 -15.39 25.31
CA SER A 59 14.16 -14.00 25.07
C SER A 59 15.03 -13.88 23.82
N ASN A 60 16.04 -14.74 23.69
CA ASN A 60 16.95 -14.75 22.55
C ASN A 60 16.23 -15.14 21.26
N SER A 61 15.32 -16.12 21.34
CA SER A 61 14.51 -16.57 20.20
C SER A 61 13.57 -15.48 19.71
N SER A 62 12.96 -14.72 20.63
CA SER A 62 12.06 -13.61 20.30
C SER A 62 12.79 -12.45 19.61
N GLU A 63 13.97 -12.06 20.11
CA GLU A 63 14.81 -11.03 19.49
C GLU A 63 15.26 -11.44 18.07
N LEU A 64 15.76 -12.68 17.93
CA LEU A 64 16.14 -13.24 16.63
C LEU A 64 14.96 -13.23 15.65
N LEU A 65 13.77 -13.65 16.10
CA LEU A 65 12.56 -13.67 15.29
C LEU A 65 12.15 -12.26 14.83
N SER A 66 12.21 -11.27 15.71
CA SER A 66 11.96 -9.86 15.35
C SER A 66 12.93 -9.39 14.27
N GLY A 67 14.24 -9.60 14.48
CA GLY A 67 15.26 -9.22 13.51
C GLY A 67 15.12 -9.94 12.15
N LEU A 68 14.68 -11.19 12.15
CA LEU A 68 14.38 -11.94 10.93
C LEU A 68 13.16 -11.39 10.19
N ARG A 69 12.10 -11.01 10.91
CA ARG A 69 10.91 -10.39 10.30
C ARG A 69 11.27 -9.08 9.61
N ASP A 70 12.06 -8.24 10.26
CA ASP A 70 12.52 -6.98 9.67
C ASP A 70 13.38 -7.23 8.43
N ARG A 71 14.37 -8.12 8.51
CA ARG A 71 15.21 -8.48 7.35
C ARG A 71 14.39 -9.03 6.19
N ILE A 72 13.35 -9.82 6.45
CA ILE A 72 12.44 -10.32 5.40
C ILE A 72 11.68 -9.17 4.75
N ARG A 73 11.18 -8.20 5.53
CA ARG A 73 10.52 -7.00 4.99
C ARG A 73 11.48 -6.22 4.07
N VAL A 74 12.72 -5.98 4.51
CA VAL A 74 13.74 -5.30 3.70
C VAL A 74 14.11 -6.10 2.45
N ALA A 75 14.26 -7.42 2.56
CA ALA A 75 14.56 -8.28 1.42
C ALA A 75 13.42 -8.31 0.38
N ASN A 76 12.15 -8.25 0.81
CA ASN A 76 11.01 -8.09 -0.09
C ASN A 76 11.05 -6.77 -0.86
N VAL A 77 11.40 -5.67 -0.18
CA VAL A 77 11.62 -4.36 -0.83
C VAL A 77 12.74 -4.45 -1.85
N GLN A 78 13.86 -5.08 -1.48
CA GLN A 78 14.99 -5.28 -2.38
C GLN A 78 14.61 -6.10 -3.61
N GLN A 79 13.82 -7.16 -3.45
CA GLN A 79 13.35 -7.99 -4.56
C GLN A 79 12.40 -7.22 -5.50
N ALA A 80 11.55 -6.34 -4.95
CA ALA A 80 10.71 -5.46 -5.77
C ALA A 80 11.55 -4.45 -6.58
N ILE A 81 12.60 -3.86 -5.97
CA ILE A 81 13.54 -2.98 -6.66
C ILE A 81 14.26 -3.75 -7.78
N PHE A 82 14.71 -4.98 -7.52
CA PHE A 82 15.37 -5.82 -8.51
C PHE A 82 14.48 -6.03 -9.75
N ARG A 83 13.23 -6.46 -9.56
CA ARG A 83 12.25 -6.64 -10.65
C ARG A 83 11.98 -5.34 -11.42
N ALA A 84 11.89 -4.21 -10.71
CA ALA A 84 11.68 -2.91 -11.34
C ALA A 84 12.89 -2.47 -12.20
N LEU A 85 14.11 -2.73 -11.74
CA LEU A 85 15.33 -2.49 -12.50
C LEU A 85 15.45 -3.42 -13.71
N GLU A 86 15.07 -4.70 -13.58
CA GLU A 86 15.01 -5.64 -14.73
C GLU A 86 14.03 -5.12 -15.80
N SER A 87 12.84 -4.67 -15.41
CA SER A 87 11.88 -4.08 -16.35
C SER A 87 12.43 -2.81 -17.03
N LEU A 88 13.17 -1.98 -16.29
CA LEU A 88 13.84 -0.80 -16.86
C LEU A 88 14.96 -1.18 -17.83
N LYS A 89 15.74 -2.21 -17.51
CA LYS A 89 16.78 -2.77 -18.38
C LYS A 89 16.15 -3.26 -19.69
N GLU A 90 15.10 -4.09 -19.62
CA GLU A 90 14.41 -4.62 -20.80
C GLU A 90 13.84 -3.49 -21.69
N LYS A 91 13.21 -2.48 -21.09
CA LYS A 91 12.71 -1.30 -21.82
C LYS A 91 13.83 -0.49 -22.46
N THR A 92 14.99 -0.40 -21.81
CA THR A 92 16.16 0.32 -22.32
C THR A 92 16.78 -0.46 -23.48
N GLN A 93 16.95 -1.78 -23.34
CA GLN A 93 17.43 -2.67 -24.40
C GLN A 93 16.59 -2.55 -25.67
N LYS A 94 15.26 -2.68 -25.57
CA LYS A 94 14.34 -2.54 -26.71
C LYS A 94 14.46 -1.19 -27.43
N ARG A 95 14.87 -0.13 -26.73
CA ARG A 95 15.10 1.21 -27.30
C ARG A 95 16.46 1.32 -27.98
N VAL A 96 17.49 0.62 -27.47
CA VAL A 96 18.80 0.51 -28.12
C VAL A 96 18.67 -0.24 -29.43
N ASP A 97 17.97 -1.38 -29.43
CA ASP A 97 17.81 -2.24 -30.61
C ASP A 97 17.05 -1.52 -31.75
N ARG A 98 16.21 -0.53 -31.43
CA ARG A 98 15.44 0.25 -32.42
C ARG A 98 16.17 1.47 -32.98
N ASN A 99 17.09 2.09 -32.24
CA ASN A 99 17.70 3.38 -32.60
C ASN A 99 19.23 3.33 -32.47
N GLU A 100 19.93 3.18 -33.60
CA GLU A 100 21.40 3.10 -33.65
C GLU A 100 22.11 4.43 -33.31
N ARG A 101 21.52 5.58 -33.65
CA ARG A 101 22.17 6.90 -33.53
C ARG A 101 22.36 7.41 -32.08
N GLU A 102 21.62 6.87 -31.13
CA GLU A 102 21.70 7.20 -29.69
C GLU A 102 22.23 6.01 -28.86
N ALA A 103 22.87 5.04 -29.51
CA ALA A 103 23.19 3.77 -28.88
C ALA A 103 24.29 3.88 -27.81
N ALA A 104 25.26 4.80 -27.94
CA ALA A 104 26.41 4.86 -27.02
C ALA A 104 25.99 5.20 -25.57
N ASP A 105 25.26 6.29 -25.35
CA ASP A 105 24.81 6.69 -24.00
C ASP A 105 23.83 5.68 -23.39
N LYS A 106 22.97 5.07 -24.22
CA LYS A 106 22.02 4.05 -23.77
C LYS A 106 22.70 2.72 -23.45
N ARG A 107 23.78 2.36 -24.16
CA ARG A 107 24.61 1.18 -23.86
C ARG A 107 25.33 1.36 -22.53
N LYS A 108 25.96 2.52 -22.30
CA LYS A 108 26.56 2.82 -20.99
C LYS A 108 25.53 2.70 -19.86
N LYS A 109 24.34 3.25 -20.05
CA LYS A 109 23.25 3.12 -19.07
C LYS A 109 22.80 1.66 -18.86
N LEU A 110 22.87 0.83 -19.89
CA LEU A 110 22.57 -0.60 -19.79
C LEU A 110 23.63 -1.31 -18.96
N ASP A 111 24.91 -1.03 -19.21
CA ASP A 111 26.04 -1.58 -18.44
C ASP A 111 25.91 -1.17 -16.96
N ASP A 112 25.63 0.10 -16.67
CA ASP A 112 25.37 0.60 -15.32
C ASP A 112 24.19 -0.15 -14.66
N LEU A 113 23.11 -0.43 -15.41
CA LEU A 113 21.97 -1.20 -14.90
C LEU A 113 22.32 -2.66 -14.62
N GLU A 114 23.16 -3.28 -15.45
CA GLU A 114 23.64 -4.65 -15.27
C GLU A 114 24.50 -4.80 -14.02
N GLU A 115 25.42 -3.87 -13.81
CA GLU A 115 26.24 -3.81 -12.59
C GLU A 115 25.36 -3.67 -11.35
N ARG A 116 24.40 -2.73 -11.36
CA ARG A 116 23.47 -2.53 -10.24
C ARG A 116 22.58 -3.74 -9.97
N LEU A 117 22.13 -4.44 -11.01
CA LEU A 117 21.37 -5.68 -10.84
C LEU A 117 22.24 -6.78 -10.23
N HIS A 118 23.51 -6.89 -10.66
CA HIS A 118 24.44 -7.84 -10.07
C HIS A 118 24.69 -7.56 -8.58
N GLU A 119 24.97 -6.31 -8.22
CA GLU A 119 25.14 -5.88 -6.83
C GLU A 119 23.91 -6.19 -5.96
N LEU A 120 22.72 -5.86 -6.47
CA LEU A 120 21.45 -6.08 -5.79
C LEU A 120 21.09 -7.56 -5.63
N ASN A 121 21.57 -8.43 -6.52
CA ASN A 121 21.35 -9.87 -6.43
C ASN A 121 22.32 -10.57 -5.46
N THR A 122 23.47 -9.96 -5.16
CA THR A 122 24.56 -10.58 -4.39
C THR A 122 24.60 -10.13 -2.93
N ASN A 123 24.14 -8.92 -2.63
CA ASN A 123 24.18 -8.34 -1.29
C ASN A 123 22.80 -8.26 -0.66
N LEU A 124 22.72 -8.15 0.67
CA LEU A 124 21.51 -7.68 1.37
C LEU A 124 21.78 -6.26 1.84
N TYR A 125 20.95 -5.32 1.38
CA TYR A 125 21.12 -3.90 1.66
C TYR A 125 20.26 -3.46 2.85
N SER A 126 20.64 -2.35 3.49
CA SER A 126 19.76 -1.66 4.43
C SER A 126 18.65 -0.91 3.69
N VAL A 127 17.56 -0.57 4.38
CA VAL A 127 16.47 0.24 3.80
C VAL A 127 16.98 1.60 3.29
N SER A 128 17.92 2.21 4.03
CA SER A 128 18.55 3.48 3.65
C SER A 128 19.36 3.36 2.37
N ASP A 129 20.10 2.27 2.19
CA ASP A 129 20.87 2.01 0.97
C ASP A 129 19.93 1.76 -0.22
N LEU A 130 18.89 0.94 -0.01
CA LEU A 130 17.86 0.69 -1.02
C LEU A 130 17.19 1.98 -1.49
N TYR A 131 16.97 2.95 -0.59
CA TYR A 131 16.45 4.26 -0.95
C TYR A 131 17.46 5.10 -1.74
N ASN A 132 18.64 5.32 -1.17
CA ASN A 132 19.61 6.31 -1.66
C ASN A 132 20.36 5.85 -2.91
N ILE A 133 20.65 4.56 -3.02
CA ILE A 133 21.45 4.00 -4.12
C ILE A 133 20.54 3.55 -5.27
N TYR A 134 19.33 3.06 -4.97
CA TYR A 134 18.46 2.44 -5.97
C TYR A 134 17.13 3.20 -6.19
N ALA A 135 16.24 3.23 -5.21
CA ALA A 135 14.86 3.67 -5.44
C ALA A 135 14.75 5.14 -5.86
N ARG A 136 15.55 6.04 -5.24
CA ARG A 136 15.58 7.46 -5.57
C ARG A 136 16.30 7.74 -6.91
N PRO A 137 17.55 7.28 -7.15
CA PRO A 137 18.25 7.55 -8.42
C PRO A 137 17.52 7.01 -9.65
N PHE A 138 16.92 5.82 -9.56
CA PHE A 138 16.18 5.21 -10.67
C PHE A 138 14.71 5.61 -10.75
N LYS A 139 14.24 6.53 -9.88
CA LYS A 139 12.87 7.05 -9.85
C LYS A 139 11.81 5.94 -9.72
N LEU A 140 12.11 4.95 -8.87
CA LEU A 140 11.24 3.82 -8.57
C LEU A 140 10.23 4.21 -7.49
N TYR A 141 9.28 5.08 -7.84
CA TYR A 141 8.37 5.70 -6.87
C TYR A 141 7.53 4.71 -6.06
N GLU A 142 7.04 3.64 -6.68
CA GLU A 142 6.31 2.58 -5.97
C GLU A 142 7.20 1.85 -4.96
N CYS A 143 8.47 1.59 -5.32
CA CYS A 143 9.44 1.03 -4.37
C CYS A 143 9.80 2.02 -3.26
N GLN A 144 9.77 3.34 -3.51
CA GLN A 144 9.95 4.34 -2.46
C GLN A 144 8.82 4.27 -1.44
N LEU A 145 7.56 4.10 -1.87
CA LEU A 145 6.43 3.87 -0.94
C LEU A 145 6.64 2.60 -0.10
N MET A 146 7.10 1.50 -0.72
CA MET A 146 7.41 0.28 0.04
C MET A 146 8.51 0.50 1.09
N ILE A 147 9.53 1.30 0.76
CA ILE A 147 10.61 1.66 1.70
C ILE A 147 10.03 2.45 2.88
N PHE A 148 9.17 3.45 2.60
CA PHE A 148 8.55 4.26 3.65
C PHE A 148 7.69 3.41 4.59
N GLU A 149 6.90 2.50 4.04
CA GLU A 149 6.11 1.54 4.84
C GLU A 149 7.01 0.63 5.67
N CYS A 150 8.08 0.10 5.07
CA CYS A 150 9.00 -0.80 5.75
C CYS A 150 9.75 -0.12 6.91
N SER A 151 9.99 1.18 6.81
CA SER A 151 10.73 1.96 7.81
C SER A 151 9.85 2.79 8.75
N ASN A 152 8.52 2.71 8.60
CA ASN A 152 7.57 3.60 9.27
C ASN A 152 7.96 5.09 9.12
N TYR A 153 8.38 5.47 7.91
CA TYR A 153 8.86 6.82 7.62
C TYR A 153 7.69 7.80 7.51
N ASP A 154 7.70 8.83 8.34
CA ASP A 154 6.62 9.81 8.48
C ASP A 154 7.06 11.22 8.02
N ASP A 155 7.27 11.38 6.72
CA ASP A 155 7.39 12.70 6.08
C ASP A 155 6.32 12.83 4.99
N LEU A 156 5.17 13.35 5.40
CA LEU A 156 4.01 13.55 4.53
C LEU A 156 4.35 14.37 3.27
N LYS A 157 5.29 15.32 3.33
CA LYS A 157 5.67 16.13 2.16
C LYS A 157 6.44 15.29 1.15
N LEU A 158 7.30 14.38 1.61
CA LEU A 158 8.02 13.49 0.71
C LEU A 158 7.07 12.46 0.08
N ILE A 159 6.18 11.89 0.88
CA ILE A 159 5.14 10.95 0.42
C ILE A 159 4.25 11.63 -0.62
N GLU A 160 3.80 12.86 -0.37
CA GLU A 160 3.03 13.65 -1.33
C GLU A 160 3.78 13.80 -2.65
N LYS A 161 5.05 14.22 -2.61
CA LYS A 161 5.89 14.35 -3.81
C LYS A 161 6.01 13.03 -4.57
N VAL A 162 6.10 11.90 -3.88
CA VAL A 162 6.15 10.58 -4.53
C VAL A 162 4.83 10.27 -5.24
N TRP A 163 3.69 10.49 -4.58
CA TRP A 163 2.37 10.32 -5.18
C TRP A 163 2.13 11.28 -6.36
N GLU A 164 2.57 12.52 -6.29
CA GLU A 164 2.52 13.45 -7.42
C GLU A 164 3.30 12.92 -8.63
N LYS A 165 4.44 12.27 -8.41
CA LYS A 165 5.20 11.64 -9.51
C LYS A 165 4.51 10.39 -10.05
N ILE A 166 3.89 9.59 -9.20
CA ILE A 166 3.13 8.39 -9.62
C ILE A 166 1.93 8.82 -10.48
N LEU A 167 1.09 9.72 -9.98
CA LEU A 167 -0.11 10.21 -10.65
C LEU A 167 0.20 11.12 -11.85
N GLY A 168 1.38 11.75 -11.87
CA GLY A 168 1.84 12.59 -12.98
C GLY A 168 2.47 11.81 -14.15
N LYS A 169 2.95 10.58 -13.93
CA LYS A 169 3.65 9.79 -14.95
C LYS A 169 2.74 9.26 -16.06
N LYS A 170 1.45 9.05 -15.74
CA LYS A 170 0.44 8.49 -16.64
C LYS A 170 -0.53 9.60 -17.03
N GLN A 171 -0.67 9.87 -18.33
CA GLN A 171 -1.61 10.86 -18.86
C GLN A 171 -2.98 10.24 -19.19
N ILE A 172 -3.03 8.93 -19.41
CA ILE A 172 -4.26 8.21 -19.73
C ILE A 172 -4.92 7.82 -18.40
N GLU A 173 -6.19 8.20 -18.28
CA GLU A 173 -7.02 8.01 -17.09
C GLU A 173 -7.00 6.56 -16.59
N ASP A 174 -7.24 5.58 -17.47
CA ASP A 174 -7.34 4.16 -17.08
C ASP A 174 -6.06 3.65 -16.42
N PHE A 175 -4.89 4.05 -16.93
CA PHE A 175 -3.62 3.67 -16.32
C PHE A 175 -3.45 4.32 -14.92
N VAL A 176 -3.97 5.53 -14.70
CA VAL A 176 -3.91 6.17 -13.38
C VAL A 176 -4.75 5.39 -12.38
N PHE A 177 -5.97 5.04 -12.74
CA PHE A 177 -6.88 4.28 -11.89
C PHE A 177 -6.38 2.85 -11.62
N GLU A 178 -5.81 2.18 -12.61
CA GLU A 178 -5.14 0.89 -12.44
C GLU A 178 -4.02 0.98 -11.39
N THR A 179 -3.17 2.02 -11.47
CA THR A 179 -2.12 2.22 -10.45
C THR A 179 -2.68 2.55 -9.07
N VAL A 180 -3.72 3.39 -8.97
CA VAL A 180 -4.36 3.68 -7.68
C VAL A 180 -4.97 2.42 -7.08
N SER A 181 -5.62 1.58 -7.89
CA SER A 181 -6.19 0.29 -7.52
C SER A 181 -5.11 -0.67 -7.02
N GLU A 182 -4.05 -0.87 -7.79
CA GLU A 182 -2.93 -1.76 -7.44
C GLU A 182 -2.23 -1.33 -6.14
N LEU A 183 -1.93 -0.04 -6.00
CA LEU A 183 -1.26 0.49 -4.83
C LEU A 183 -2.21 0.56 -3.62
N GLY A 184 -3.49 0.81 -3.83
CA GLY A 184 -4.50 0.80 -2.77
C GLY A 184 -4.70 -0.60 -2.19
N LYS A 185 -4.85 -1.62 -3.04
CA LYS A 185 -4.92 -3.04 -2.63
C LYS A 185 -3.70 -3.47 -1.81
N ARG A 186 -2.56 -2.82 -2.04
CA ARG A 186 -1.29 -3.13 -1.37
C ARG A 186 -1.09 -2.38 -0.06
N PHE A 187 -1.40 -1.09 -0.03
CA PHE A 187 -0.97 -0.18 1.03
C PHE A 187 -2.11 0.34 1.91
N TYR A 188 -3.37 0.29 1.47
CA TYR A 188 -4.49 0.62 2.34
C TYR A 188 -4.61 -0.45 3.45
N PRO A 189 -4.84 -0.09 4.74
CA PRO A 189 -5.25 1.21 5.27
C PRO A 189 -4.12 2.09 5.85
N SER A 190 -2.88 1.94 5.39
CA SER A 190 -1.76 2.72 5.91
C SER A 190 -1.79 4.18 5.43
N ASP A 191 -2.18 5.10 6.31
CA ASP A 191 -2.17 6.55 6.01
C ASP A 191 -0.76 7.09 5.71
N LEU A 192 0.29 6.40 6.17
CA LEU A 192 1.68 6.78 5.90
C LEU A 192 2.05 6.65 4.42
N VAL A 193 1.55 5.65 3.73
CA VAL A 193 1.95 5.37 2.34
C VAL A 193 0.80 5.41 1.34
N PHE A 194 -0.43 5.39 1.83
CA PHE A 194 -1.65 5.61 1.06
C PHE A 194 -2.48 6.73 1.70
N PRO A 195 -2.04 8.00 1.60
CA PRO A 195 -2.78 9.14 2.15
C PRO A 195 -4.06 9.38 1.35
N LEU A 196 -5.14 8.69 1.75
CA LEU A 196 -6.40 8.60 1.00
C LEU A 196 -6.94 9.97 0.56
N ARG A 197 -6.98 10.94 1.47
CA ARG A 197 -7.44 12.31 1.19
C ARG A 197 -6.62 12.96 0.07
N LEU A 198 -5.30 12.89 0.16
CA LEU A 198 -4.40 13.50 -0.82
C LEU A 198 -4.60 12.86 -2.19
N ILE A 199 -4.70 11.53 -2.24
CA ILE A 199 -4.90 10.80 -3.50
C ILE A 199 -6.23 11.23 -4.13
N CYS A 200 -7.33 11.21 -3.38
CA CYS A 200 -8.63 11.70 -3.85
C CYS A 200 -8.57 13.16 -4.33
N GLN A 201 -7.90 14.04 -3.58
CA GLN A 201 -7.72 15.44 -3.97
C GLN A 201 -7.00 15.55 -5.33
N LYS A 202 -5.87 14.87 -5.51
CA LYS A 202 -5.10 14.92 -6.76
C LYS A 202 -5.85 14.32 -7.95
N LEU A 203 -6.73 13.34 -7.72
CA LEU A 203 -7.61 12.79 -8.77
C LEU A 203 -8.70 13.80 -9.20
N HIS A 204 -9.29 14.52 -8.24
CA HIS A 204 -10.25 15.59 -8.53
C HIS A 204 -9.59 16.81 -9.19
N GLU A 205 -8.38 17.19 -8.79
CA GLU A 205 -7.58 18.23 -9.47
C GLU A 205 -7.35 17.91 -10.95
N LYS A 206 -7.28 16.61 -11.30
CA LYS A 206 -7.14 16.12 -12.68
C LYS A 206 -8.45 16.07 -13.48
N ARG A 207 -9.60 16.45 -12.89
CA ARG A 207 -10.92 16.42 -13.53
C ARG A 207 -11.37 15.02 -13.98
N PHE A 208 -10.93 13.98 -13.28
CA PHE A 208 -11.49 12.64 -13.51
C PHE A 208 -12.94 12.58 -13.04
N LEU A 209 -13.71 11.67 -13.65
CA LEU A 209 -15.13 11.57 -13.34
C LEU A 209 -15.33 11.27 -11.83
N PRO A 210 -16.15 12.08 -11.11
CA PRO A 210 -16.41 11.90 -9.69
C PRO A 210 -16.79 10.47 -9.30
N ALA A 211 -17.69 9.86 -10.08
CA ALA A 211 -18.13 8.48 -9.89
C ALA A 211 -16.96 7.47 -10.00
N LYS A 212 -16.02 7.67 -10.92
CA LYS A 212 -14.87 6.77 -11.12
C LYS A 212 -13.91 6.85 -9.94
N VAL A 213 -13.69 8.05 -9.38
CA VAL A 213 -12.90 8.26 -8.14
C VAL A 213 -13.54 7.55 -6.96
N VAL A 214 -14.85 7.66 -6.79
CA VAL A 214 -15.55 6.97 -5.71
C VAL A 214 -15.50 5.45 -5.89
N ASN A 215 -15.80 4.97 -7.10
CA ASN A 215 -15.89 3.53 -7.38
C ASN A 215 -14.55 2.83 -7.23
N VAL A 216 -13.43 3.41 -7.68
CA VAL A 216 -12.11 2.78 -7.46
C VAL A 216 -11.79 2.65 -5.97
N MET A 217 -12.16 3.65 -5.15
CA MET A 217 -11.86 3.59 -3.71
C MET A 217 -12.70 2.54 -3.01
N ILE A 218 -13.96 2.38 -3.40
CA ILE A 218 -14.89 1.44 -2.75
C ILE A 218 -14.70 0.02 -3.26
N ASP A 219 -14.68 -0.17 -4.58
CA ASP A 219 -14.72 -1.51 -5.19
C ASP A 219 -13.35 -2.17 -5.21
N ASP A 220 -12.34 -1.39 -5.59
CA ASP A 220 -10.99 -1.89 -5.83
C ASP A 220 -10.12 -1.79 -4.57
N VAL A 221 -10.07 -0.61 -3.94
CA VAL A 221 -9.25 -0.36 -2.75
C VAL A 221 -9.95 -0.85 -1.47
N GLN A 222 -11.26 -1.06 -1.51
CA GLN A 222 -12.08 -1.52 -0.37
C GLN A 222 -12.09 -0.53 0.81
N VAL A 223 -12.05 0.77 0.51
CA VAL A 223 -12.22 1.84 1.50
C VAL A 223 -13.66 1.80 2.02
N PRO A 224 -13.89 1.72 3.35
CA PRO A 224 -15.23 1.79 3.91
C PRO A 224 -15.93 3.12 3.59
N TYR A 225 -17.23 3.07 3.29
CA TYR A 225 -18.04 4.24 2.95
C TYR A 225 -17.89 5.40 3.94
N HIS A 226 -17.90 5.09 5.24
CA HIS A 226 -17.79 6.09 6.29
C HIS A 226 -16.40 6.77 6.33
N VAL A 227 -15.32 6.03 6.07
CA VAL A 227 -13.96 6.60 5.98
C VAL A 227 -13.91 7.56 4.78
N LEU A 228 -14.39 7.11 3.61
CA LEU A 228 -14.40 7.95 2.42
C LEU A 228 -15.29 9.19 2.60
N PHE A 229 -16.40 9.08 3.33
CA PHE A 229 -17.26 10.23 3.64
C PHE A 229 -16.60 11.19 4.65
N PHE A 230 -16.35 10.74 5.89
CA PHE A 230 -15.90 11.63 6.96
C PHE A 230 -14.48 12.14 6.75
N ASP A 231 -13.57 11.26 6.30
CA ASP A 231 -12.16 11.59 6.21
C ASP A 231 -11.80 12.20 4.86
N VAL A 232 -12.68 12.19 3.86
CA VAL A 232 -12.40 12.83 2.56
C VAL A 232 -13.47 13.84 2.20
N TYR A 233 -14.66 13.38 1.80
CA TYR A 233 -15.64 14.25 1.14
C TYR A 233 -16.28 15.29 2.07
N HIS A 234 -16.61 14.92 3.31
CA HIS A 234 -17.11 15.86 4.31
C HIS A 234 -16.11 17.01 4.55
N LEU A 235 -14.81 16.72 4.52
CA LEU A 235 -13.77 17.73 4.68
C LEU A 235 -13.56 18.56 3.41
N PHE A 236 -13.67 17.97 2.22
CA PHE A 236 -13.68 18.73 0.96
C PHE A 236 -14.85 19.71 0.90
N LEU A 237 -16.05 19.28 1.32
CA LEU A 237 -17.24 20.13 1.42
C LEU A 237 -17.04 21.25 2.46
N SER A 238 -16.60 20.89 3.66
CA SER A 238 -16.44 21.84 4.78
C SER A 238 -15.31 22.84 4.58
N ARG A 239 -14.27 22.49 3.79
CA ARG A 239 -13.04 23.27 3.64
C ARG A 239 -12.61 23.44 2.18
N ASN A 240 -13.57 23.60 1.25
CA ASN A 240 -13.30 23.64 -0.19
C ASN A 240 -12.19 24.62 -0.61
N ARG A 241 -12.13 25.81 0.01
CA ARG A 241 -11.09 26.83 -0.26
C ARG A 241 -9.67 26.35 0.00
N GLN A 242 -9.46 25.39 0.91
CA GLN A 242 -8.12 24.85 1.20
C GLN A 242 -7.62 23.91 0.10
N PHE A 243 -8.54 23.23 -0.58
CA PHE A 243 -8.22 22.19 -1.56
C PHE A 243 -8.29 22.69 -3.01
N ASN A 244 -8.89 23.86 -3.24
CA ASN A 244 -9.04 24.46 -4.57
C ASN A 244 -9.70 23.52 -5.60
N LEU A 245 -10.67 22.72 -5.14
CA LEU A 245 -11.42 21.78 -5.97
C LEU A 245 -12.64 22.48 -6.59
N GLN A 246 -13.15 21.93 -7.70
CA GLN A 246 -14.44 22.42 -8.21
C GLN A 246 -15.53 21.88 -7.31
N GLN A 247 -16.39 22.78 -6.87
CA GLN A 247 -17.41 22.47 -5.89
C GLN A 247 -18.39 21.42 -6.45
N GLN A 248 -18.72 21.50 -7.75
CA GLN A 248 -19.59 20.54 -8.41
C GLN A 248 -19.01 19.11 -8.41
N ASP A 249 -17.73 18.94 -8.75
CA ASP A 249 -17.07 17.62 -8.75
C ASP A 249 -17.14 16.95 -7.36
N VAL A 250 -17.00 17.75 -6.30
CA VAL A 250 -17.09 17.28 -4.90
C VAL A 250 -18.54 16.92 -4.54
N TYR A 251 -19.52 17.72 -4.97
CA TYR A 251 -20.94 17.40 -4.78
C TYR A 251 -21.33 16.11 -5.48
N ASP A 252 -20.99 15.97 -6.78
CA ASP A 252 -21.30 14.79 -7.59
C ASP A 252 -20.64 13.53 -7.03
N ALA A 253 -19.40 13.62 -6.55
CA ALA A 253 -18.75 12.49 -5.89
C ALA A 253 -19.45 12.10 -4.57
N THR A 254 -19.89 13.10 -3.80
CA THR A 254 -20.58 12.86 -2.53
C THR A 254 -21.95 12.24 -2.77
N ASP A 255 -22.67 12.68 -3.80
CA ASP A 255 -23.95 12.11 -4.25
C ASP A 255 -23.79 10.62 -4.59
N VAL A 256 -22.83 10.28 -5.46
CA VAL A 256 -22.52 8.88 -5.81
C VAL A 256 -22.16 8.06 -4.57
N LEU A 257 -21.35 8.61 -3.66
CA LEU A 257 -20.96 7.92 -2.43
C LEU A 257 -22.17 7.62 -1.53
N LEU A 258 -23.03 8.61 -1.29
CA LEU A 258 -24.20 8.48 -0.43
C LEU A 258 -25.24 7.52 -1.04
N GLN A 259 -25.48 7.61 -2.35
CA GLN A 259 -26.37 6.70 -3.06
C GLN A 259 -25.88 5.24 -2.91
N ARG A 260 -24.61 4.98 -3.22
CA ARG A 260 -24.04 3.63 -3.10
C ARG A 260 -24.05 3.11 -1.66
N TRP A 261 -23.78 3.98 -0.70
CA TRP A 261 -23.85 3.60 0.72
C TRP A 261 -25.28 3.24 1.13
N ALA A 262 -26.27 4.05 0.76
CA ALA A 262 -27.68 3.77 1.03
C ALA A 262 -28.12 2.43 0.41
N GLU A 263 -27.77 2.17 -0.85
CA GLU A 263 -28.01 0.89 -1.53
C GLU A 263 -27.31 -0.29 -0.81
N GLY A 264 -26.08 -0.09 -0.33
CA GLY A 264 -25.35 -1.07 0.49
C GLY A 264 -26.07 -1.41 1.80
N VAL A 265 -26.57 -0.40 2.52
CA VAL A 265 -27.33 -0.59 3.78
C VAL A 265 -28.67 -1.30 3.49
N ARG A 266 -29.38 -0.89 2.44
CA ARG A 266 -30.66 -1.49 2.02
C ARG A 266 -30.51 -2.96 1.60
N SER A 267 -29.45 -3.30 0.89
CA SER A 267 -29.17 -4.67 0.47
C SER A 267 -28.56 -5.54 1.58
N GLY A 268 -27.94 -4.92 2.60
CA GLY A 268 -27.37 -5.60 3.76
C GLY A 268 -28.43 -6.24 4.67
N ASN A 269 -28.03 -7.30 5.38
CA ASN A 269 -28.86 -7.97 6.39
C ASN A 269 -28.98 -7.13 7.68
N ALA A 270 -29.90 -7.49 8.57
CA ALA A 270 -30.16 -6.75 9.81
C ALA A 270 -28.91 -6.54 10.69
N SER A 271 -28.02 -7.53 10.76
CA SER A 271 -26.77 -7.45 11.54
C SER A 271 -25.80 -6.38 11.01
N ILE A 272 -25.70 -6.23 9.68
CA ILE A 272 -24.89 -5.19 9.05
C ILE A 272 -25.49 -3.81 9.35
N ARG A 273 -26.81 -3.67 9.20
CA ARG A 273 -27.52 -2.41 9.48
C ARG A 273 -27.35 -1.97 10.94
N ASP A 274 -27.44 -2.90 11.89
CA ASP A 274 -27.27 -2.60 13.32
C ASP A 274 -25.84 -2.14 13.67
N ARG A 275 -24.82 -2.68 13.00
CA ARG A 275 -23.43 -2.23 13.17
C ARG A 275 -23.23 -0.82 12.62
N GLU A 276 -23.92 -0.48 11.54
CA GLU A 276 -23.81 0.84 10.90
C GLU A 276 -24.72 1.90 11.54
N ALA A 277 -25.69 1.53 12.38
CA ALA A 277 -26.67 2.46 12.98
C ALA A 277 -26.05 3.69 13.65
N SER A 278 -24.96 3.52 14.41
CA SER A 278 -24.26 4.64 15.04
C SER A 278 -23.55 5.54 14.03
N VAL A 279 -23.10 4.98 12.92
CA VAL A 279 -22.40 5.71 11.86
C VAL A 279 -23.40 6.48 11.01
N LEU A 280 -24.52 5.85 10.64
CA LEU A 280 -25.62 6.50 9.90
C LEU A 280 -26.18 7.71 10.66
N ARG A 281 -26.33 7.63 11.99
CA ARG A 281 -26.72 8.79 12.81
C ARG A 281 -25.77 9.98 12.67
N LYS A 282 -24.46 9.72 12.68
CA LYS A 282 -23.45 10.78 12.47
C LYS A 282 -23.51 11.35 11.04
N VAL A 283 -23.78 10.51 10.05
CA VAL A 283 -23.99 10.98 8.67
C VAL A 283 -25.19 11.90 8.59
N VAL A 284 -26.32 11.53 9.20
CA VAL A 284 -27.52 12.39 9.27
C VAL A 284 -27.20 13.73 9.92
N GLU A 285 -26.45 13.77 11.02
CA GLU A 285 -26.02 15.03 11.65
C GLU A 285 -25.18 15.91 10.70
N CYS A 286 -24.22 15.31 10.00
CA CYS A 286 -23.45 16.01 8.97
C CYS A 286 -24.33 16.49 7.81
N LEU A 287 -25.25 15.66 7.33
CA LEU A 287 -26.18 16.00 6.24
C LEU A 287 -27.12 17.12 6.64
N ARG A 288 -27.58 17.20 7.90
CA ARG A 288 -28.37 18.36 8.37
C ARG A 288 -27.58 19.66 8.35
N ALA A 289 -26.30 19.61 8.72
CA ALA A 289 -25.43 20.78 8.63
C ALA A 289 -25.19 21.22 7.18
N LEU A 290 -25.11 20.26 6.25
CA LEU A 290 -24.90 20.50 4.82
C LEU A 290 -26.21 20.84 4.07
N SER A 291 -27.37 20.31 4.47
CA SER A 291 -28.66 20.50 3.81
C SER A 291 -29.24 21.89 4.02
N ALA A 292 -28.77 22.62 5.04
CA ALA A 292 -28.97 24.06 5.15
C ALA A 292 -28.44 24.84 3.92
N GLN A 293 -27.66 24.20 3.05
CA GLN A 293 -27.16 24.73 1.78
C GLN A 293 -27.88 24.16 0.54
N GLU A 294 -29.02 23.47 0.70
CA GLU A 294 -29.89 22.92 -0.38
C GLU A 294 -29.36 21.74 -1.23
N TYR A 295 -28.10 21.30 -1.08
CA TYR A 295 -27.52 20.28 -1.98
C TYR A 295 -27.90 18.82 -1.70
N PHE A 296 -28.12 18.43 -0.44
CA PHE A 296 -28.29 17.02 -0.04
C PHE A 296 -29.62 16.71 0.67
N GLY A 297 -30.64 17.54 0.46
CA GLY A 297 -31.94 17.41 1.13
C GLY A 297 -32.60 16.03 0.93
N ASN A 298 -32.47 15.46 -0.28
CA ASN A 298 -33.04 14.15 -0.60
C ASN A 298 -32.38 13.01 0.20
N PHE A 299 -31.06 13.06 0.39
CA PHE A 299 -30.34 12.05 1.18
C PHE A 299 -30.60 12.17 2.68
N LEU A 300 -30.91 13.37 3.19
CA LEU A 300 -31.22 13.53 4.60
C LEU A 300 -32.42 12.67 5.00
N GLN A 301 -33.53 12.76 4.26
CA GLN A 301 -34.71 11.95 4.52
C GLN A 301 -34.39 10.46 4.35
N GLU A 302 -33.68 10.09 3.29
CA GLU A 302 -33.31 8.70 3.04
C GLU A 302 -32.47 8.09 4.18
N PHE A 303 -31.42 8.79 4.65
CA PHE A 303 -30.58 8.28 5.73
C PHE A 303 -31.30 8.29 7.09
N GLU A 304 -32.24 9.21 7.33
CA GLU A 304 -33.14 9.16 8.48
C GLU A 304 -34.02 7.90 8.45
N ASP A 305 -34.57 7.55 7.29
CA ASP A 305 -35.34 6.32 7.10
C ASP A 305 -34.47 5.07 7.34
N LEU A 306 -33.22 5.06 6.84
CA LEU A 306 -32.27 3.97 7.09
C LEU A 306 -31.94 3.80 8.58
N VAL A 307 -31.76 4.90 9.31
CA VAL A 307 -31.58 4.84 10.77
C VAL A 307 -32.81 4.22 11.44
N ASN A 308 -34.02 4.61 11.04
CA ASN A 308 -35.26 4.05 11.60
C ASN A 308 -35.38 2.53 11.35
N LEU A 309 -34.94 2.03 10.19
CA LEU A 309 -34.92 0.60 9.88
C LEU A 309 -34.02 -0.21 10.83
N THR A 310 -32.98 0.39 11.44
CA THR A 310 -32.14 -0.26 12.46
C THR A 310 -32.84 -0.42 13.82
N HIS A 311 -33.89 0.36 14.09
CA HIS A 311 -34.62 0.30 15.36
C HIS A 311 -35.71 -0.80 15.38
N ILE A 312 -36.19 -1.24 14.22
CA ILE A 312 -37.30 -2.20 14.11
C ILE A 312 -36.92 -3.61 14.65
N HIS A 313 -35.63 -3.94 14.72
CA HIS A 313 -35.16 -5.24 15.21
C HIS A 313 -34.82 -5.30 16.72
N ARG A 314 -35.08 -4.25 17.51
CA ARG A 314 -35.00 -4.29 18.98
C ARG A 314 -36.36 -4.26 19.72
N PRO A 315 -37.36 -5.14 19.46
CA PRO A 315 -38.54 -5.15 20.32
C PRO A 315 -38.39 -5.98 21.62
N TYR A 316 -37.40 -6.86 21.78
CA TYR A 316 -37.35 -7.75 22.97
C TYR A 316 -35.94 -8.13 23.44
N LEU A 317 -35.27 -7.25 24.17
CA LEU A 317 -34.31 -7.65 25.20
C LEU A 317 -34.45 -6.66 26.36
N LYS A 318 -35.35 -6.98 27.29
CA LYS A 318 -35.37 -6.47 28.66
C LYS A 318 -34.56 -7.41 29.54
#